data_AF-A0A8M1H1L4-F1
#
_entry.id   AF-A0A8M1H1L4-F1
#
_cell.length_a   1.000
_cell.length_b   1.000
_cell.length_c   1.000
_cell.angle_alpha   90.00
_cell.angle_beta   90.00
_cell.angle_gamma   90.00
#
_symmetry.space_group_name_H-M   'P 1'
#
loop_
_entity.id
_entity.type
_entity.pdbx_description
1 polymer ?
#
loop_
_entity_poly.entity_id
_entity_poly.type
_entity_poly.pdbx_seq_one_letter_code
_entity_poly.pdbx_strand_id
1 'polypeptide(L)'
;MVWENKSDVIAMMTQEVERGRIKCHVYWPERLGVPLDTGRYKVHLEKRQHLEHFHIKVIRMVETETGETHFVHHLKFTHWPDHGVPQCSEQLVRFIRYLRTVHHRGPLTVHCSAGIGRTGVLICTDVILNLIEFDLPINVSDIVKEMRLQRHGMIQTKEQYLFCYKVWLEVLQGILQLHGNQWQPESPREHKVV
;
A
#
# COMPACT_ATOMS: atom_id res chain seq x y z
N MET A 1 -0.83 -15.33 -13.07
CA MET A 1 -0.02 -14.34 -12.31
C MET A 1 -0.09 -14.51 -10.79
N VAL A 2 -1.22 -14.21 -10.12
CA VAL A 2 -1.31 -14.26 -8.63
C VAL A 2 -0.98 -15.65 -8.10
N TRP A 3 -1.57 -16.69 -8.70
CA TRP A 3 -1.30 -18.09 -8.42
C TRP A 3 0.17 -18.47 -8.65
N GLU A 4 0.66 -18.30 -9.88
CA GLU A 4 2.01 -18.71 -10.31
C GLU A 4 3.13 -18.07 -9.47
N ASN A 5 2.96 -16.79 -9.10
CA ASN A 5 3.94 -16.07 -8.29
C ASN A 5 3.72 -16.23 -6.79
N LYS A 6 2.70 -17.00 -6.37
CA LYS A 6 2.34 -17.21 -4.97
C LYS A 6 2.08 -15.90 -4.21
N SER A 7 1.56 -14.89 -4.90
CA SER A 7 1.24 -13.57 -4.34
C SER A 7 0.05 -13.71 -3.39
N ASP A 8 0.25 -13.46 -2.10
CA ASP A 8 -0.81 -13.59 -1.08
C ASP A 8 -1.47 -12.25 -0.71
N VAL A 9 -1.01 -11.13 -1.29
CA VAL A 9 -1.62 -9.81 -1.10
C VAL A 9 -1.79 -9.09 -2.43
N ILE A 10 -3.00 -8.55 -2.63
CA ILE A 10 -3.33 -7.62 -3.70
C ILE A 10 -3.70 -6.26 -3.07
N ALA A 11 -3.01 -5.20 -3.47
CA ALA A 11 -3.33 -3.82 -3.10
C ALA A 11 -3.97 -3.08 -4.30
N MET A 12 -5.26 -2.82 -4.20
CA MET A 12 -6.06 -2.09 -5.17
C MET A 12 -6.20 -0.61 -4.75
N MET A 13 -5.62 0.29 -5.54
CA MET A 13 -5.55 1.72 -5.25
C MET A 13 -6.52 2.56 -6.11
N THR A 14 -7.67 2.01 -6.47
CA THR A 14 -8.67 2.67 -7.33
C THR A 14 -10.07 2.24 -6.99
N GLN A 15 -11.06 3.08 -7.30
CA GLN A 15 -12.43 2.60 -7.45
C GLN A 15 -12.58 1.87 -8.78
N GLU A 16 -13.64 1.08 -8.93
CA GLU A 16 -13.99 0.38 -10.17
C GLU A 16 -14.37 1.39 -11.25
N VAL A 17 -15.11 2.43 -10.88
CA VAL A 17 -15.57 3.52 -11.75
C VAL A 17 -15.28 4.87 -11.08
N GLU A 18 -14.72 5.79 -11.85
CA GLU A 18 -14.38 7.15 -11.43
C GLU A 18 -14.81 8.12 -12.54
N ARG A 19 -15.64 9.12 -12.20
CA ARG A 19 -16.27 10.06 -13.16
C ARG A 19 -16.89 9.38 -14.39
N GLY A 20 -17.61 8.29 -14.14
CA GLY A 20 -18.27 7.51 -15.20
C GLY A 20 -17.33 6.72 -16.11
N ARG A 21 -16.01 6.69 -15.83
CA ARG A 21 -15.04 5.88 -16.57
C ARG A 21 -14.65 4.65 -15.77
N ILE A 22 -14.69 3.49 -16.41
CA ILE A 22 -14.18 2.24 -15.84
C ILE A 22 -12.67 2.39 -15.63
N LYS A 23 -12.22 2.13 -14.41
CA LYS A 23 -10.80 2.12 -14.00
C LYS A 23 -10.32 0.72 -13.72
N CYS A 24 -11.19 -0.15 -13.23
CA CYS A 24 -10.90 -1.54 -12.93
C CYS A 24 -12.18 -2.38 -13.01
N HIS A 25 -12.13 -3.50 -13.71
CA HIS A 25 -13.21 -4.48 -13.70
C HIS A 25 -13.24 -5.24 -12.37
N VAL A 26 -14.43 -5.72 -12.01
CA VAL A 26 -14.60 -6.61 -10.85
C VAL A 26 -14.06 -7.99 -11.22
N TYR A 27 -12.84 -8.30 -10.78
CA TYR A 27 -12.17 -9.58 -11.03
C TYR A 27 -12.25 -10.54 -9.84
N TRP A 28 -13.06 -10.22 -8.83
CA TRP A 28 -13.22 -11.00 -7.61
C TRP A 28 -14.70 -11.39 -7.41
N PRO A 29 -14.97 -12.49 -6.68
CA PRO A 29 -16.33 -12.85 -6.28
C PRO A 29 -16.94 -11.81 -5.32
N GLU A 30 -18.16 -11.36 -5.59
CA GLU A 30 -18.84 -10.35 -4.78
C GLU A 30 -19.68 -10.92 -3.62
N ARG A 31 -20.05 -12.19 -3.70
CA ARG A 31 -20.95 -12.87 -2.76
C ARG A 31 -20.28 -14.10 -2.16
N LEU A 32 -20.49 -14.31 -0.87
CA LEU A 32 -20.11 -15.55 -0.19
C LEU A 32 -20.86 -16.74 -0.82
N GLY A 33 -20.19 -17.89 -0.93
CA GLY A 33 -20.77 -19.12 -1.48
C GLY A 33 -20.92 -19.17 -3.00
N VAL A 34 -20.70 -18.05 -3.72
CA VAL A 34 -20.77 -18.00 -5.19
C VAL A 34 -19.36 -17.77 -5.75
N PRO A 35 -18.66 -18.83 -6.19
CA PRO A 35 -17.33 -18.68 -6.76
C PRO A 35 -17.36 -18.01 -8.13
N LEU A 36 -16.30 -17.27 -8.43
CA LEU A 36 -15.98 -16.84 -9.79
C LEU A 36 -15.15 -17.95 -10.45
N ASP A 37 -15.65 -18.49 -11.56
CA ASP A 37 -14.94 -19.49 -12.36
C ASP A 37 -14.11 -18.82 -13.46
N THR A 38 -12.80 -19.07 -13.48
CA THR A 38 -11.87 -18.57 -14.50
C THR A 38 -11.36 -19.69 -15.41
N GLY A 39 -12.05 -20.83 -15.45
CA GLY A 39 -11.61 -22.07 -16.10
C GLY A 39 -10.66 -22.85 -15.20
N ARG A 40 -9.37 -22.47 -15.17
CA ARG A 40 -8.33 -23.17 -14.40
C ARG A 40 -8.45 -22.98 -12.88
N TYR A 41 -9.08 -21.90 -12.45
CA TYR A 41 -9.20 -21.54 -11.03
C TYR A 41 -10.64 -21.24 -10.66
N LYS A 42 -11.07 -21.72 -9.50
CA LYS A 42 -12.27 -21.26 -8.81
C LYS A 42 -11.88 -20.29 -7.71
N VAL A 43 -12.43 -19.09 -7.75
CA VAL A 43 -12.10 -18.00 -6.84
C VAL A 43 -13.27 -17.77 -5.89
N HIS A 44 -13.05 -18.00 -4.60
CA HIS A 44 -14.05 -17.90 -3.56
C HIS A 44 -13.82 -16.66 -2.69
N LEU A 45 -14.91 -15.98 -2.32
CA LEU A 45 -14.89 -15.00 -1.24
C LEU A 45 -15.08 -15.74 0.08
N GLU A 46 -14.12 -15.63 1.00
CA GLU A 46 -14.20 -16.27 2.32
C GLU A 46 -14.61 -15.27 3.39
N LYS A 47 -14.04 -14.06 3.34
CA LYS A 47 -14.35 -12.99 4.30
C LYS A 47 -14.37 -11.64 3.60
N ARG A 48 -15.18 -10.72 4.11
CA ARG A 48 -15.24 -9.33 3.65
C ARG A 48 -15.45 -8.39 4.83
N GLN A 49 -14.65 -7.34 4.89
CA GLN A 49 -14.77 -6.26 5.86
C GLN A 49 -14.69 -4.92 5.14
N HIS A 50 -15.62 -4.04 5.45
CA HIS A 50 -15.62 -2.67 4.97
C HIS A 50 -15.22 -1.76 6.12
N LEU A 51 -14.03 -1.15 6.03
CA LEU A 51 -13.65 -0.05 6.88
C LEU A 51 -13.87 1.25 6.11
N GLU A 52 -13.86 2.37 6.83
CA GLU A 52 -14.05 3.70 6.26
C GLU A 52 -13.05 3.97 5.12
N HIS A 53 -11.75 3.74 5.36
CA HIS A 53 -10.68 4.15 4.45
C HIS A 53 -10.14 3.05 3.53
N PHE A 54 -10.47 1.78 3.81
CA PHE A 54 -10.14 0.66 2.93
C PHE A 54 -11.00 -0.57 3.20
N HIS A 55 -11.18 -1.40 2.18
CA HIS A 55 -11.91 -2.66 2.27
C HIS A 55 -10.93 -3.84 2.26
N ILE A 56 -11.28 -4.88 2.99
CA ILE A 56 -10.52 -6.12 3.10
C ILE A 56 -11.39 -7.26 2.60
N LYS A 57 -10.85 -8.09 1.71
CA LYS A 57 -11.43 -9.38 1.36
C LYS A 57 -10.37 -10.46 1.56
N VAL A 58 -10.80 -11.61 2.07
CA VAL A 58 -10.00 -12.84 2.03
C VAL A 58 -10.57 -13.69 0.90
N ILE A 59 -9.73 -13.96 -0.09
CA ILE A 59 -10.07 -14.72 -1.28
C ILE A 59 -9.34 -16.05 -1.21
N ARG A 60 -10.06 -17.16 -1.45
CA ARG A 60 -9.47 -18.48 -1.62
C ARG A 60 -9.55 -18.87 -3.08
N MET A 61 -8.40 -19.04 -3.71
CA MET A 61 -8.27 -19.61 -5.05
C MET A 61 -8.10 -21.13 -4.93
N VAL A 62 -8.78 -21.87 -5.79
CA VAL A 62 -8.68 -23.34 -5.88
C VAL A 62 -8.33 -23.69 -7.33
N GLU A 63 -7.23 -24.39 -7.57
CA GLU A 63 -6.92 -24.92 -8.90
C GLU A 63 -7.80 -26.15 -9.19
N THR A 64 -8.44 -26.16 -10.36
CA THR A 64 -9.48 -27.15 -10.66
C THR A 64 -8.96 -28.57 -10.86
N GLU A 65 -7.73 -28.73 -11.34
CA GLU A 65 -7.14 -30.04 -11.65
C GLU A 65 -6.56 -30.72 -10.41
N THR A 66 -5.81 -29.96 -9.61
CA THR A 66 -5.07 -30.48 -8.45
C THR A 66 -5.85 -30.39 -7.14
N GLY A 67 -6.84 -29.48 -7.08
CA GLY A 67 -7.52 -29.12 -5.84
C GLY A 67 -6.66 -28.31 -4.87
N GLU A 68 -5.46 -27.91 -5.27
CA GLU A 68 -4.60 -27.05 -4.45
C GLU A 68 -5.29 -25.72 -4.16
N THR A 69 -4.92 -25.11 -3.04
CA THR A 69 -5.52 -23.84 -2.60
C THR A 69 -4.49 -22.78 -2.32
N HIS A 70 -4.83 -21.54 -2.67
CA HIS A 70 -4.03 -20.36 -2.38
C HIS A 70 -4.91 -19.25 -1.81
N PHE A 71 -4.51 -18.70 -0.66
CA PHE A 71 -5.25 -17.62 0.00
C PHE A 71 -4.62 -16.27 -0.31
N VAL A 72 -5.47 -15.29 -0.61
CA VAL A 72 -5.09 -13.94 -1.01
C VAL A 72 -5.88 -12.92 -0.21
N HIS A 73 -5.18 -12.00 0.44
CA HIS A 73 -5.75 -10.78 1.01
C HIS A 73 -5.89 -9.73 -0.09
N HIS A 74 -7.12 -9.40 -0.45
CA HIS A 74 -7.42 -8.31 -1.38
C HIS A 74 -7.77 -7.05 -0.58
N LEU A 75 -6.88 -6.07 -0.63
CA LEU A 75 -6.95 -4.82 0.11
C LEU A 75 -7.25 -3.68 -0.86
N LYS A 76 -8.38 -3.00 -0.70
CA LYS A 76 -8.78 -1.88 -1.56
C LYS A 76 -8.76 -0.58 -0.77
N PHE A 77 -7.87 0.35 -1.11
CA PHE A 77 -7.88 1.69 -0.54
C PHE A 77 -9.02 2.52 -1.17
N THR A 78 -9.95 3.02 -0.36
CA THR A 78 -11.21 3.60 -0.86
C THR A 78 -11.17 5.12 -1.00
N HIS A 79 -10.40 5.81 -0.18
CA HIS A 79 -10.38 7.27 -0.10
C HIS A 79 -9.17 7.87 -0.84
N TRP A 80 -9.15 7.72 -2.17
CA TRP A 80 -8.23 8.42 -3.06
C TRP A 80 -9.01 9.32 -4.02
N PRO A 81 -8.91 10.66 -3.91
CA PRO A 81 -9.67 11.56 -4.77
C PRO A 81 -9.22 11.49 -6.23
N ASP A 82 -10.18 11.68 -7.15
CA ASP A 82 -9.88 11.73 -8.58
C ASP A 82 -8.92 12.87 -8.91
N HIS A 83 -7.83 12.54 -9.60
CA HIS A 83 -6.74 13.43 -10.01
C HIS A 83 -5.95 14.11 -8.86
N GLY A 84 -6.07 13.61 -7.63
CA GLY A 84 -5.35 14.16 -6.48
C GLY A 84 -4.49 13.13 -5.75
N VAL A 85 -4.28 13.45 -4.47
CA VAL A 85 -3.59 12.62 -3.48
C VAL A 85 -4.49 12.46 -2.27
N PRO A 86 -4.31 11.43 -1.42
CA PRO A 86 -5.08 11.32 -0.19
C PRO A 86 -4.98 12.62 0.63
N GLN A 87 -6.10 13.08 1.19
CA GLN A 87 -6.09 14.31 1.99
C GLN A 87 -5.25 14.14 3.27
N CYS A 88 -5.28 12.93 3.84
CA CYS A 88 -4.57 12.54 5.04
C CYS A 88 -3.60 11.39 4.73
N SER A 89 -2.31 11.57 5.03
CA SER A 89 -1.28 10.54 4.86
C SER A 89 -1.44 9.38 5.86
N GLU A 90 -1.98 9.66 7.04
CA GLU A 90 -2.12 8.70 8.13
C GLU A 90 -2.89 7.45 7.68
N GLN A 91 -3.94 7.63 6.88
CA GLN A 91 -4.75 6.53 6.40
C GLN A 91 -3.99 5.65 5.40
N LEU A 92 -3.15 6.25 4.56
CA LEU A 92 -2.26 5.49 3.67
C LEU A 92 -1.19 4.74 4.46
N VAL A 93 -0.61 5.37 5.50
CA VAL A 93 0.36 4.71 6.39
C VAL A 93 -0.29 3.55 7.13
N ARG A 94 -1.50 3.71 7.68
CA ARG A 94 -2.27 2.64 8.32
C ARG A 94 -2.57 1.49 7.34
N PHE A 95 -2.94 1.82 6.10
CA PHE A 95 -3.13 0.83 5.04
C PHE A 95 -1.86 0.04 4.76
N ILE A 96 -0.71 0.72 4.60
CA ILE A 96 0.60 0.07 4.36
C ILE A 96 1.00 -0.82 5.55
N ARG A 97 0.81 -0.37 6.79
CA ARG A 97 1.11 -1.17 7.99
C ARG A 97 0.27 -2.45 8.05
N TYR A 98 -1.03 -2.35 7.77
CA TYR A 98 -1.90 -3.52 7.69
C TYR A 98 -1.47 -4.46 6.55
N LEU A 99 -1.20 -3.89 5.38
CA LEU A 99 -0.70 -4.60 4.20
C LEU A 99 0.58 -5.39 4.50
N ARG A 100 1.56 -4.80 5.18
CA ARG A 100 2.79 -5.50 5.63
C ARG A 100 2.48 -6.62 6.63
N THR A 101 1.51 -6.41 7.51
CA THR A 101 1.15 -7.38 8.56
C THR A 101 0.55 -8.66 7.97
N VAL A 102 -0.20 -8.56 6.87
CA VAL A 102 -0.85 -9.71 6.21
C VAL A 102 -0.05 -10.27 5.02
N HIS A 103 1.07 -9.64 4.66
CA HIS A 103 1.94 -10.08 3.59
C HIS A 103 2.96 -11.08 4.13
N HIS A 104 2.98 -12.31 3.57
CA HIS A 104 3.85 -13.38 4.07
C HIS A 104 4.67 -14.06 2.98
N ARG A 105 4.20 -14.08 1.72
CA ARG A 105 4.84 -14.82 0.64
C ARG A 105 4.60 -14.21 -0.73
N GLY A 106 5.56 -14.47 -1.62
CA GLY A 106 5.51 -14.00 -3.00
C GLY A 106 5.57 -12.48 -3.11
N PRO A 107 5.59 -11.94 -4.34
CA PRO A 107 5.57 -10.51 -4.56
C PRO A 107 4.18 -9.95 -4.23
N LEU A 108 4.15 -8.73 -3.71
CA LEU A 108 2.90 -8.02 -3.49
C LEU A 108 2.36 -7.48 -4.81
N THR A 109 1.10 -7.79 -5.12
CA THR A 109 0.46 -7.31 -6.35
C THR A 109 -0.19 -5.96 -6.12
N VAL A 110 0.46 -4.86 -6.54
CA VAL A 110 -0.15 -3.51 -6.46
C VAL A 110 -0.73 -3.11 -7.81
N HIS A 111 -1.95 -2.59 -7.84
CA HIS A 111 -2.49 -1.96 -9.03
C HIS A 111 -3.36 -0.74 -8.73
N CYS A 112 -3.54 0.10 -9.76
CA CYS A 112 -4.57 1.14 -9.80
C CYS A 112 -5.33 0.98 -11.12
N SER A 113 -5.48 2.04 -11.91
CA SER A 113 -6.00 1.94 -13.28
C SER A 113 -4.89 1.59 -14.28
N ALA A 114 -3.91 2.46 -14.50
CA ALA A 114 -2.74 2.20 -15.37
C ALA A 114 -1.57 1.50 -14.64
N GLY A 115 -1.67 1.33 -13.32
CA GLY A 115 -0.63 0.70 -12.50
C GLY A 115 0.66 1.51 -12.35
N ILE A 116 0.59 2.85 -12.41
CA ILE A 116 1.79 3.72 -12.35
C ILE A 116 1.66 4.92 -11.40
N GLY A 117 0.53 5.65 -11.40
CA GLY A 117 0.35 6.83 -10.54
C GLY A 117 0.19 6.50 -9.06
N ARG A 118 -1.03 6.11 -8.65
CA ARG A 118 -1.36 5.76 -7.25
C ARG A 118 -0.57 4.52 -6.77
N THR A 119 -0.31 3.59 -7.68
CA THR A 119 0.59 2.46 -7.47
C THR A 119 2.00 2.93 -7.08
N GLY A 120 2.56 3.89 -7.81
CA GLY A 120 3.89 4.43 -7.52
C GLY A 120 3.94 5.14 -6.17
N VAL A 121 2.89 5.90 -5.81
CA VAL A 121 2.84 6.55 -4.49
C VAL A 121 2.79 5.52 -3.36
N LEU A 122 2.00 4.44 -3.47
CA LEU A 122 1.96 3.38 -2.46
C LEU A 122 3.35 2.76 -2.27
N ILE A 123 4.00 2.33 -3.36
CA ILE A 123 5.32 1.68 -3.33
C ILE A 123 6.39 2.65 -2.79
N CYS A 124 6.42 3.89 -3.25
CA CYS A 124 7.38 4.89 -2.78
C CYS A 124 7.20 5.16 -1.29
N THR A 125 5.96 5.28 -0.82
CA THR A 125 5.65 5.47 0.61
C THR A 125 6.08 4.27 1.43
N ASP A 126 5.85 3.05 0.94
CA ASP A 126 6.30 1.83 1.61
C ASP A 126 7.83 1.80 1.74
N VAL A 127 8.58 2.12 0.68
CA VAL A 127 10.05 2.24 0.74
C VAL A 127 10.47 3.30 1.77
N ILE A 128 9.86 4.48 1.75
CA ILE A 128 10.14 5.55 2.73
C ILE A 128 9.94 5.05 4.15
N LEU A 129 8.80 4.40 4.44
CA LEU A 129 8.51 3.88 5.79
C LEU A 129 9.53 2.81 6.23
N ASN A 130 10.00 1.98 5.30
CA ASN A 130 11.04 0.98 5.59
C ASN A 130 12.38 1.65 5.91
N LEU A 131 12.78 2.65 5.12
CA LEU A 131 14.03 3.40 5.36
C LEU A 131 14.00 4.15 6.70
N ILE A 132 12.85 4.73 7.08
CA ILE A 132 12.68 5.34 8.42
C ILE A 132 12.86 4.30 9.52
N GLU A 133 12.23 3.13 9.38
CA GLU A 133 12.28 2.03 10.37
C GLU A 133 13.71 1.53 10.62
N PHE A 134 14.56 1.53 9.59
CA PHE A 134 15.97 1.12 9.67
C PHE A 134 16.95 2.29 9.87
N ASP A 135 16.46 3.50 10.12
CA ASP A 135 17.29 4.72 10.27
C ASP A 135 18.27 4.94 9.10
N LEU A 136 17.78 4.74 7.88
CA LEU A 136 18.55 4.86 6.64
C LEU A 136 18.30 6.21 5.93
N PRO A 137 19.28 6.72 5.17
CA PRO A 137 19.10 7.94 4.37
C PRO A 137 17.98 7.81 3.35
N ILE A 138 17.15 8.86 3.23
CA ILE A 138 16.01 8.89 2.31
C ILE A 138 16.24 9.95 1.23
N ASN A 139 16.19 9.53 -0.03
CA ASN A 139 16.12 10.41 -1.18
C ASN A 139 14.95 10.00 -2.09
N VAL A 140 13.83 10.71 -1.97
CA VAL A 140 12.61 10.43 -2.75
C VAL A 140 12.85 10.54 -4.26
N SER A 141 13.71 11.46 -4.72
CA SER A 141 14.05 11.58 -6.15
C SER A 141 14.69 10.29 -6.65
N ASP A 142 15.65 9.75 -5.91
CA ASP A 142 16.37 8.55 -6.34
C ASP A 142 15.49 7.29 -6.23
N ILE A 143 14.68 7.17 -5.18
CA ILE A 143 13.65 6.12 -5.07
C ILE A 143 12.75 6.11 -6.31
N VAL A 144 12.25 7.28 -6.73
CA VAL A 144 11.33 7.39 -7.87
C VAL A 144 12.04 7.13 -9.20
N LYS A 145 13.31 7.56 -9.35
CA LYS A 145 14.13 7.20 -10.52
C LYS A 145 14.27 5.69 -10.65
N GLU A 146 14.64 5.00 -9.56
CA GLU A 146 14.81 3.55 -9.55
C GLU A 146 13.50 2.81 -9.86
N MET A 147 12.38 3.26 -9.26
CA MET A 147 11.07 2.71 -9.58
C MET A 147 10.72 2.85 -11.07
N ARG A 148 11.10 3.97 -11.71
CA ARG A 148 10.85 4.22 -13.13
C ARG A 148 11.74 3.39 -14.06
N LEU A 149 12.90 2.92 -13.59
CA LEU A 149 13.73 1.96 -14.34
C LEU A 149 13.07 0.57 -14.40
N GLN A 150 12.34 0.19 -13.35
CA GLN A 150 11.64 -1.11 -13.31
C GLN A 150 10.24 -1.05 -13.94
N ARG A 151 9.54 0.08 -13.77
CA ARG A 151 8.22 0.31 -14.37
C ARG A 151 8.08 1.76 -14.80
N HIS A 152 8.19 1.97 -16.12
CA HIS A 152 8.12 3.29 -16.71
C HIS A 152 6.85 4.06 -16.30
N GLY A 153 7.00 5.33 -15.97
CA GLY A 153 5.89 6.23 -15.64
C GLY A 153 5.40 6.19 -14.19
N MET A 154 6.06 5.45 -13.29
CA MET A 154 5.76 5.48 -11.85
C MET A 154 5.73 6.92 -11.31
N ILE A 155 4.68 7.23 -10.54
CA ILE A 155 4.32 8.59 -10.09
C ILE A 155 4.10 9.53 -11.27
N GLN A 156 2.83 9.81 -11.58
CA GLN A 156 2.44 10.46 -12.83
C GLN A 156 2.34 11.98 -12.73
N THR A 157 2.07 12.53 -11.54
CA THR A 157 1.82 13.97 -11.38
C THR A 157 2.73 14.59 -10.33
N LYS A 158 2.90 15.91 -10.41
CA LYS A 158 3.68 16.69 -9.44
C LYS A 158 3.10 16.55 -8.03
N GLU A 159 1.78 16.53 -7.91
CA GLU A 159 1.06 16.42 -6.65
C GLU A 159 1.34 15.07 -5.99
N GLN A 160 1.36 13.98 -6.77
CA GLN A 160 1.72 12.64 -6.28
C GLN A 160 3.17 12.60 -5.78
N TYR A 161 4.09 13.22 -6.50
CA TYR A 161 5.50 13.29 -6.11
C TYR A 161 5.69 14.10 -4.81
N LEU A 162 5.08 15.29 -4.73
CA LEU A 162 5.08 16.11 -3.51
C LEU A 162 4.44 15.41 -2.32
N PHE A 163 3.41 14.61 -2.57
CA PHE A 163 2.75 13.85 -1.50
C PHE A 163 3.68 12.83 -0.86
N CYS A 164 4.58 12.16 -1.60
CA CYS A 164 5.57 11.27 -0.99
C CYS A 164 6.47 12.00 0.03
N TYR A 165 6.91 13.23 -0.28
CA TYR A 165 7.65 14.06 0.68
C TYR A 165 6.78 14.47 1.87
N LYS A 166 5.50 14.79 1.63
CA LYS A 166 4.56 15.12 2.71
C LYS A 166 4.40 13.95 3.68
N VAL A 167 4.23 12.72 3.19
CA VAL A 167 4.14 11.53 4.06
C VAL A 167 5.41 11.38 4.89
N TRP A 168 6.58 11.49 4.26
CA TRP A 168 7.86 11.41 4.97
C TRP A 168 7.94 12.43 6.12
N LEU A 169 7.64 13.69 5.85
CA LEU A 169 7.65 14.76 6.85
C LEU A 169 6.67 14.50 7.99
N GLU A 170 5.42 14.15 7.68
CA GLU A 170 4.37 13.93 8.68
C GLU A 170 4.68 12.72 9.57
N VAL A 171 5.29 11.67 9.03
CA VAL A 171 5.74 10.51 9.83
C VAL A 171 6.86 10.90 10.78
N LEU A 172 7.89 11.64 10.31
CA LEU A 172 8.97 12.11 11.19
C LEU A 172 8.46 13.05 12.28
N GLN A 173 7.54 13.96 11.96
CA GLN A 173 6.90 14.83 12.94
C GLN A 173 6.14 14.02 14.00
N GLY A 174 5.40 12.99 13.59
CA GLY A 174 4.71 12.09 14.52
C GLY A 174 5.68 11.36 15.44
N ILE A 175 6.81 10.86 14.91
CA ILE A 175 7.88 10.23 15.69
C ILE A 175 8.46 11.23 16.70
N LEU A 176 8.78 12.45 16.28
CA LEU A 176 9.33 13.49 17.16
C LEU A 176 8.36 13.90 18.26
N GLN A 177 7.06 13.97 17.99
CA GLN A 177 6.04 14.28 19.01
C GLN A 177 5.95 13.18 20.07
N LEU A 178 6.08 11.91 19.68
CA LEU A 178 6.12 10.79 20.62
C LEU A 178 7.37 10.83 21.51
N HIS A 179 8.52 11.20 20.93
CA HIS A 179 9.80 11.31 21.67
C HIS A 179 9.95 12.63 22.44
N GLY A 180 9.28 13.71 22.02
CA GLY A 180 9.29 15.02 22.70
C GLY A 180 8.64 14.99 24.09
N ASN A 181 7.82 13.98 24.38
CA ASN A 181 7.34 13.68 25.74
C ASN A 181 8.36 12.91 26.60
N GLN A 182 9.53 12.54 26.05
CA GLN A 182 10.63 11.87 26.75
C GLN A 182 11.98 12.62 26.65
N TRP A 183 12.10 13.62 25.77
CA TRP A 183 13.35 14.35 25.54
C TRP A 183 13.47 15.55 26.49
N GLN A 184 14.06 15.32 27.68
CA GLN A 184 14.69 16.40 28.43
C GLN A 184 16.11 16.57 27.89
N PRO A 185 16.48 17.73 27.31
CA PRO A 185 17.88 18.01 27.04
C PRO A 185 18.62 18.01 28.38
N GLU A 186 19.63 17.15 28.55
CA GLU A 186 20.55 17.28 29.66
C GLU A 186 21.19 18.68 29.58
N SER A 187 20.87 19.51 30.56
CA SER A 187 21.48 20.83 30.73
C SER A 187 23.01 20.67 30.79
N PRO A 188 23.79 21.52 30.09
CA PRO A 188 25.24 21.40 30.08
C PRO A 188 25.77 21.48 31.51
N ARG A 189 26.54 20.46 31.94
CA ARG A 189 27.25 20.50 33.22
C ARG A 189 28.25 21.65 33.16
N GLU A 190 27.97 22.73 33.89
CA GLU A 190 28.92 23.80 34.16
C GLU A 190 30.22 23.18 34.70
N HIS A 191 31.27 23.19 33.87
CA HIS A 191 32.60 22.88 34.33
C HIS A 191 33.07 24.08 35.17
N LYS A 192 32.94 23.96 36.50
CA LYS A 192 33.66 24.81 37.42
C LYS A 192 35.14 24.52 37.27
N VAL A 193 35.85 25.42 36.59
CA VAL A 193 37.30 25.49 36.61
C VAL A 193 37.70 25.90 38.04
N VAL A 194 38.48 25.04 38.70
CA VAL A 194 39.20 25.34 39.95
C VAL A 194 40.62 25.70 39.60
#